data_AF-A0A6V7LXX1-F1
#
_entry.id   AF-A0A6V7LXX1-F1
#
_cell.length_a   1.000
_cell.length_b   1.000
_cell.length_c   1.000
_cell.angle_alpha   90.00
_cell.angle_beta   90.00
_cell.angle_gamma   90.00
#
_symmetry.space_group_name_H-M   'P 1'
#
loop_
_entity.id
_entity.type
_entity.pdbx_description
1 polymer ?
#
loop_
_entity_poly.entity_id
_entity_poly.type
_entity_poly.pdbx_seq_one_letter_code
_entity_poly.pdbx_strand_id
1 'polypeptide(L)'
;MMVKKGTVPNYELIHDGGGSHENTFTYRVTCDGLAATGIGRCKKDAKHSAASNMLETIAKFNGFLPLQDSPAKSPTRLSPPLPKPEPYLQNPNEPFLNAIGALQ
;
A
#
# COMPACT_ATOMS: atom_id res chain seq x y z
N MET A 1 -11.62 -24.00 -10.04
CA MET A 1 -12.45 -23.24 -9.08
C MET A 1 -11.75 -23.25 -7.73
N MET A 2 -11.45 -22.09 -7.13
CA MET A 2 -10.88 -22.04 -5.79
C MET A 2 -12.03 -22.07 -4.79
N VAL A 3 -12.17 -23.21 -4.10
CA VAL A 3 -13.25 -23.48 -3.15
C VAL A 3 -13.09 -22.53 -1.95
N LYS A 4 -14.06 -21.64 -1.73
CA LYS A 4 -14.15 -20.84 -0.50
C LYS A 4 -14.51 -21.79 0.63
N LYS A 5 -13.52 -22.22 1.42
CA LYS A 5 -13.79 -22.70 2.78
C LYS A 5 -14.54 -21.56 3.46
N GLY A 6 -15.77 -21.80 3.91
CA GLY A 6 -16.69 -20.76 4.43
C GLY A 6 -16.23 -20.06 5.72
N THR A 7 -14.94 -20.13 6.05
CA THR A 7 -14.33 -19.50 7.21
C THR A 7 -14.07 -18.02 6.92
N VAL A 8 -14.65 -17.15 7.74
CA VAL A 8 -14.42 -15.71 7.68
C VAL A 8 -13.18 -15.38 8.52
N PRO A 9 -12.14 -14.75 7.93
CA PRO A 9 -10.98 -14.29 8.69
C PRO A 9 -11.38 -13.15 9.63
N ASN A 10 -11.01 -13.25 10.91
CA ASN A 10 -11.22 -12.20 11.90
C ASN A 10 -10.03 -11.24 11.88
N TYR A 11 -10.28 -9.94 11.73
CA TYR A 11 -9.24 -8.90 11.76
C TYR A 11 -9.36 -8.04 13.01
N GLU A 12 -8.29 -8.00 13.78
CA GLU A 12 -8.16 -7.22 15.01
C GLU A 12 -7.07 -6.16 14.86
N LEU A 13 -7.36 -4.94 15.32
CA LEU A 13 -6.38 -3.86 15.37
C LEU A 13 -5.59 -3.99 16.69
N ILE A 14 -4.32 -4.36 16.59
CA ILE A 14 -3.44 -4.52 17.76
C ILE A 14 -2.77 -3.19 18.12
N HIS A 15 -2.44 -2.39 17.12
CA HIS A 15 -1.74 -1.12 17.32
C HIS A 15 -2.18 -0.10 16.30
N ASP A 16 -2.57 1.09 16.77
CA ASP A 16 -2.77 2.29 15.99
C ASP A 16 -1.98 3.43 16.60
N GLY A 17 -0.69 3.48 16.28
CA GLY A 17 0.22 4.43 16.89
C GLY A 17 1.37 4.77 15.97
N GLY A 18 1.76 6.03 16.00
CA GLY A 18 2.92 6.51 15.29
C GLY A 18 3.19 7.95 15.68
N GLY A 19 4.46 8.32 15.76
CA GLY A 19 4.86 9.69 16.07
C GLY A 19 4.33 10.66 15.02
N SER A 20 4.49 11.97 15.26
CA SER A 20 3.89 13.06 14.47
C SER A 20 4.09 13.01 12.95
N HIS A 21 4.98 12.15 12.44
CA HIS A 21 5.25 11.98 11.01
C HIS A 21 5.17 10.54 10.47
N GLU A 22 5.04 9.50 11.31
CA GLU A 22 5.06 8.09 10.89
C GLU A 22 3.99 7.24 11.58
N ASN A 23 2.76 7.32 11.07
CA ASN A 23 1.66 6.48 11.54
C ASN A 23 1.93 5.00 11.21
N THR A 24 1.91 4.14 12.24
CA THR A 24 2.03 2.69 12.09
C THR A 24 0.75 2.01 12.55
N PHE A 25 0.25 1.10 11.74
CA PHE A 25 -0.91 0.28 12.06
C PHE A 25 -0.51 -1.18 12.03
N THR A 26 -0.84 -1.91 13.10
CA THR A 26 -0.62 -3.36 13.19
C THR A 26 -1.96 -4.04 13.28
N TYR A 27 -2.24 -4.90 12.30
CA TYR A 27 -3.42 -5.76 12.30
C TYR A 27 -3.01 -7.21 12.53
N ARG A 28 -3.81 -7.91 13.33
CA ARG A 28 -3.78 -9.37 13.42
C ARG A 28 -4.97 -9.94 12.67
N VAL A 29 -4.73 -10.99 11.92
CA VAL A 29 -5.77 -11.79 11.28
C VAL A 29 -5.73 -13.20 11.85
N THR A 30 -6.90 -13.75 12.13
CA THR A 30 -7.05 -15.13 12.61
C THR A 30 -8.04 -15.87 11.72
N CYS A 31 -7.66 -17.04 11.23
CA CYS A 31 -8.49 -17.88 10.37
C CYS A 31 -8.16 -19.37 10.59
N ASP A 32 -9.18 -20.22 10.74
CA ASP A 32 -9.02 -21.67 10.93
C ASP A 32 -8.01 -22.08 12.03
N GLY A 33 -7.94 -21.32 13.13
CA GLY A 33 -7.03 -21.58 14.26
C GLY A 33 -5.58 -21.11 14.04
N LEU A 34 -5.26 -20.57 12.86
CA LEU A 34 -3.99 -19.93 12.55
C LEU A 34 -4.10 -18.41 12.73
N ALA A 35 -3.01 -17.77 13.14
CA ALA A 35 -2.94 -16.33 13.30
C ALA A 35 -1.71 -15.76 12.60
N ALA A 36 -1.89 -14.59 11.98
CA ALA A 36 -0.82 -13.84 11.35
C ALA A 36 -0.96 -12.35 11.66
N THR A 37 0.15 -11.62 11.68
CA THR A 37 0.18 -10.18 11.93
C THR A 37 0.77 -9.46 10.73
N GLY A 38 0.25 -8.27 10.42
CA GLY A 38 0.76 -7.40 9.38
C GLY A 38 0.83 -5.95 9.84
N ILE A 39 1.86 -5.25 9.37
CA ILE A 39 2.17 -3.88 9.74
C ILE A 39 2.13 -3.02 8.48
N GLY A 40 1.62 -1.79 8.60
CA GLY A 40 1.62 -0.85 7.49
C GLY A 40 1.45 0.60 7.92
N ARG A 41 1.75 1.53 7.00
CA ARG A 41 1.63 2.98 7.21
C ARG A 41 0.17 3.46 7.30
N CYS A 42 -0.77 2.64 6.83
CA CYS A 42 -2.20 2.89 6.91
C CYS A 42 -2.96 1.60 7.24
N LYS A 43 -4.19 1.71 7.74
CA LYS A 43 -5.05 0.56 8.08
C LYS A 43 -5.25 -0.41 6.90
N LYS A 44 -5.34 0.12 5.67
CA LYS A 44 -5.48 -0.70 4.45
C LYS A 44 -4.23 -1.53 4.19
N ASP A 45 -3.05 -0.91 4.23
CA ASP A 45 -1.78 -1.60 3.99
C ASP A 45 -1.48 -2.63 5.08
N ALA A 46 -1.78 -2.30 6.33
CA ALA A 46 -1.63 -3.22 7.46
C ALA A 46 -2.53 -4.46 7.31
N LYS A 47 -3.81 -4.28 6.93
CA LYS A 47 -4.72 -5.40 6.63
C LYS A 47 -4.26 -6.23 5.44
N HIS A 48 -3.76 -5.58 4.39
CA HIS A 48 -3.23 -6.28 3.22
C HIS A 48 -2.02 -7.13 3.59
N SER A 49 -1.05 -6.56 4.30
CA SER A 49 0.12 -7.29 4.81
C SER A 49 -0.29 -8.46 5.69
N ALA A 50 -1.26 -8.27 6.60
CA ALA A 50 -1.75 -9.33 7.47
C ALA A 50 -2.38 -10.48 6.66
N ALA A 51 -3.16 -10.15 5.62
CA ALA A 51 -3.77 -11.13 4.73
C ALA A 51 -2.72 -11.92 3.92
N SER A 52 -1.71 -11.25 3.38
CA SER A 52 -0.62 -11.91 2.65
C SER A 52 0.12 -12.91 3.54
N ASN A 53 0.48 -12.49 4.75
CA ASN A 53 1.14 -13.35 5.74
C ASN A 53 0.26 -14.56 6.11
N MET A 54 -1.05 -14.34 6.27
CA MET A 54 -1.99 -15.42 6.56
C MET A 54 -2.06 -16.47 5.46
N LEU A 55 -2.09 -16.05 4.19
CA LEU A 55 -2.09 -16.96 3.05
C LEU A 55 -0.81 -17.81 3.03
N GLU A 56 0.36 -17.22 3.32
CA GLU A 56 1.60 -17.98 3.47
C GLU A 56 1.54 -18.99 4.62
N THR A 57 1.01 -18.59 5.77
CA THR A 57 0.86 -19.48 6.92
C THR A 57 -0.05 -20.66 6.59
N ILE A 58 -1.18 -20.41 5.91
CA ILE A 58 -2.09 -21.48 5.44
C ILE A 58 -1.38 -22.39 4.43
N ALA A 59 -0.62 -21.83 3.50
CA ALA A 59 0.11 -22.60 2.49
C ALA A 59 1.15 -23.53 3.15
N LYS A 60 1.95 -22.99 4.08
CA LYS A 60 2.95 -23.75 4.86
C LYS A 60 2.29 -24.85 5.69
N PHE A 61 1.18 -24.55 6.36
CA PHE A 61 0.46 -25.53 7.20
C PHE A 61 -0.13 -26.68 6.38
N ASN A 62 -0.65 -26.39 5.19
CA ASN A 62 -1.25 -27.39 4.31
C ASN A 62 -0.23 -28.10 3.39
N GLY A 63 1.07 -27.78 3.49
CA GLY A 63 2.11 -28.35 2.62
C GLY A 63 1.99 -27.92 1.15
N PHE A 64 1.27 -26.84 0.87
CA PHE A 64 1.27 -26.24 -0.47
C PHE A 64 2.61 -25.56 -0.69
N LEU A 65 3.30 -25.91 -1.78
CA LEU A 65 4.54 -25.26 -2.16
C LEU A 65 4.36 -23.74 -2.20
N PRO A 66 5.38 -22.95 -1.80
CA PRO A 66 5.28 -21.50 -1.85
C PRO A 66 4.88 -21.08 -3.27
N LEU A 67 3.76 -20.36 -3.38
CA LEU A 67 3.35 -19.78 -4.65
C LEU A 67 4.51 -18.90 -5.12
N GLN A 68 5.06 -19.21 -6.29
CA GLN A 68 6.12 -18.39 -6.89
C GLN A 68 5.59 -16.96 -6.97
N ASP A 69 6.37 -15.99 -6.47
CA ASP A 69 6.06 -14.57 -6.60
C ASP A 69 5.87 -14.27 -8.09
N SER A 70 4.61 -14.17 -8.52
CA SER A 70 4.31 -13.69 -9.85
C SER A 70 4.84 -12.24 -9.90
N PRO A 71 5.62 -11.85 -10.92
CA PRO A 71 6.24 -10.52 -10.99
C PRO A 71 5.24 -9.35 -11.05
N ALA A 72 3.94 -9.64 -11.04
CA ALA A 72 2.87 -8.67 -10.83
C ALA A 72 2.87 -8.16 -9.38
N LYS A 73 3.84 -7.31 -9.05
CA LYS A 73 3.73 -6.38 -7.93
C LYS A 73 2.39 -5.66 -8.09
N SER A 74 1.52 -5.76 -7.09
CA SER A 74 0.39 -4.84 -6.90
C SER A 74 0.89 -3.42 -7.19
N PRO A 75 0.16 -2.57 -7.95
CA PRO A 75 0.66 -1.25 -8.29
C PRO A 75 1.00 -0.47 -7.02
N THR A 76 2.28 -0.41 -6.67
CA THR A 76 2.77 0.50 -5.66
C THR A 76 2.45 1.89 -6.21
N ARG A 77 1.66 2.68 -5.48
CA ARG A 77 1.62 4.13 -5.70
C ARG A 77 2.99 4.69 -5.34
N LEU A 78 3.96 4.48 -6.23
CA LEU A 78 5.10 5.37 -6.37
C LEU A 78 4.50 6.66 -6.88
N SER A 79 4.15 7.57 -5.97
CA SER A 79 4.09 8.98 -6.34
C SER A 79 5.48 9.33 -6.88
N PRO A 80 5.62 9.78 -8.14
CA PRO A 80 6.86 10.44 -8.54
C PRO A 80 7.09 11.59 -7.55
N PRO A 81 8.30 11.79 -7.03
CA PRO A 81 8.61 13.09 -6.47
C PRO A 81 8.57 14.04 -7.67
N LEU A 82 7.47 14.78 -7.83
CA LEU A 82 7.51 15.97 -8.66
C LEU A 82 8.60 16.86 -8.07
N PRO A 83 9.64 17.23 -8.82
CA PRO A 83 10.45 18.36 -8.45
C PRO A 83 9.48 19.53 -8.32
N LYS A 84 9.48 20.21 -7.17
CA LYS A 84 8.82 21.51 -7.07
C LYS A 84 9.38 22.35 -8.22
N PRO A 85 8.56 22.97 -9.10
CA PRO A 85 9.11 23.90 -10.06
C PRO A 85 9.86 24.94 -9.26
N GLU A 86 11.16 25.06 -9.53
CA GLU A 86 11.96 26.15 -8.99
C GLU A 86 11.20 27.45 -9.26
N PRO A 87 11.16 28.39 -8.30
CA PRO A 87 10.59 29.70 -8.57
C PRO A 87 11.38 30.25 -9.75
N TYR A 88 10.73 30.32 -10.91
CA TYR A 88 11.29 30.91 -12.10
C TYR A 88 11.68 32.33 -11.71
N LEU A 89 12.99 32.57 -11.59
CA LEU A 89 13.56 33.91 -11.64
C LEU A 89 13.20 34.42 -13.03
N GLN A 90 12.02 35.02 -13.13
CA GLN A 90 11.50 35.51 -14.39
C GLN A 90 12.39 36.67 -14.79
N ASN A 91 13.29 36.40 -15.73
CA ASN A 91 14.19 37.41 -16.28
C ASN A 91 13.32 38.58 -16.77
N PRO A 92 13.50 39.81 -16.27
CA PRO A 92 12.56 40.92 -16.50
C PRO A 92 12.39 41.34 -17.97
N ASN A 93 13.21 40.82 -18.88
CA ASN A 93 13.33 41.29 -20.24
C ASN A 93 12.88 40.29 -21.31
N GLU A 94 12.30 39.14 -20.95
CA GLU A 94 11.66 38.27 -21.94
C GLU A 94 10.13 38.40 -21.91
N PRO A 95 9.48 38.70 -23.04
CA PRO A 95 8.03 38.72 -23.12
C PRO A 95 7.50 37.30 -22.88
N PHE A 96 6.65 37.16 -21.86
CA PHE A 96 5.96 35.91 -21.56
C PHE A 96 5.00 35.59 -22.71
N LEU A 97 5.29 34.53 -23.47
CA LEU A 97 4.42 34.02 -24.52
C LEU A 97 3.63 32.81 -23.99
N ASN A 98 2.36 33.03 -23.66
CA ASN A 98 1.40 31.98 -23.35
C ASN A 98 0.75 31.42 -24.64
N ALA A 99 0.51 30.10 -24.66
CA ALA A 99 -0.02 29.36 -25.82
C ALA A 99 -1.51 29.62 -26.12
N ILE A 100 -2.21 30.34 -25.26
CA ILE A 100 -3.52 30.91 -25.54
C ILE A 100 -3.28 32.35 -26.00
N GLY A 101 -3.32 32.56 -27.31
CA GLY A 101 -3.12 33.87 -27.93
C GLY A 101 -3.97 34.96 -27.26
N ALA A 102 -3.44 36.18 -27.25
CA ALA A 102 -4.00 37.35 -26.56
C ALA A 102 -5.53 37.42 -26.67
N LEU A 103 -6.22 37.35 -25.52
CA LEU A 103 -7.58 37.85 -25.42
C LEU A 103 -7.49 39.38 -25.44
N GLN A 104 -8.17 39.94 -26.44
CA GLN A 104 -8.22 41.35 -26.82
C GLN A 104 -8.70 42.28 -25.70
#